data_AF-A0A7W0EUW5-F1
#
_entry.id   AF-A0A7W0EUW5-F1
#
_cell.length_a   1.000
_cell.length_b   1.000
_cell.length_c   1.000
_cell.angle_alpha   90.00
_cell.angle_beta   90.00
_cell.angle_gamma   90.00
#
_symmetry.space_group_name_H-M   'P 1'
#
loop_
_entity.id
_entity.type
_entity.pdbx_description
1 polymer ?
#
loop_
_entity_poly.entity_id
_entity_poly.type
_entity_poly.pdbx_seq_one_letter_code
_entity_poly.pdbx_strand_id
1 'polypeptide(L)'
;MSWAYVLELLQNILVTQTGIPNIEIGQVFMLLVSFFFLYLAVAKDFEPLLLLPIGFGIFLVNFPLVPLMGTTEHGAPELIRAFYHYGIEWEIIPCVIFLGLGAMTDFGPLIANPKTLIIGAGAQLGVFITYIGVLFFGFTLKEAASV
;
A
#
# COMPACT_ATOMS: atom_id res chain seq x y z
N MET A 1 4.01 48.74 -10.64
CA MET A 1 4.31 47.31 -10.45
C MET A 1 5.24 46.90 -11.58
N SER A 2 6.55 46.78 -11.33
CA SER A 2 7.51 46.45 -12.39
C SER A 2 7.41 44.96 -12.74
N TRP A 3 7.63 44.62 -14.01
CA TRP A 3 7.65 43.22 -14.46
C TRP A 3 8.70 42.36 -13.72
N ALA A 4 9.79 42.97 -13.26
CA ALA A 4 10.81 42.32 -12.44
C ALA A 4 10.27 41.85 -11.07
N TYR A 5 9.45 42.68 -10.41
CA TYR A 5 8.84 42.31 -9.12
C TYR A 5 7.88 41.13 -9.26
N VAL A 6 7.11 41.06 -10.36
CA VAL A 6 6.22 39.92 -10.63
C VAL A 6 7.03 38.64 -10.85
N LEU A 7 8.16 38.71 -11.55
CA LEU A 7 9.03 37.56 -11.78
C LEU A 7 9.70 37.08 -10.49
N GLU A 8 10.17 37.99 -9.62
CA GLU A 8 10.71 37.63 -8.31
C GLU A 8 9.65 37.00 -7.40
N LEU A 9 8.41 37.49 -7.43
CA LEU A 9 7.31 36.94 -6.64
C LEU A 9 6.94 35.53 -7.12
N LEU A 10 6.90 35.32 -8.44
CA LEU A 10 6.70 34.00 -9.03
C LEU A 10 7.84 33.03 -8.70
N GLN A 11 9.10 33.47 -8.78
CA GLN A 11 10.25 32.65 -8.42
C GLN A 11 10.24 32.29 -6.93
N ASN A 12 9.88 33.22 -6.04
CA ASN A 12 9.75 32.92 -4.61
C ASN A 12 8.59 31.97 -4.32
N ILE A 13 7.43 32.11 -4.98
CA ILE A 13 6.34 31.15 -4.83
C ILE A 13 6.76 29.77 -5.33
N LEU A 14 7.41 29.70 -6.50
CA LEU A 14 7.90 28.44 -7.06
C LEU A 14 8.96 27.79 -6.16
N VAL A 15 9.92 28.54 -5.62
CA VAL A 15 11.00 27.94 -4.83
C VAL A 15 10.59 27.67 -3.38
N THR A 16 9.74 28.50 -2.79
CA THR A 16 9.39 28.41 -1.36
C THR A 16 8.08 27.66 -1.11
N GLN A 17 7.10 27.73 -2.03
CA GLN A 17 5.79 27.09 -1.83
C GLN A 17 5.58 25.83 -2.67
N THR A 18 6.30 25.65 -3.78
CA THR A 18 6.22 24.36 -4.48
C THR A 18 7.16 23.35 -3.83
N GLY A 19 6.69 22.11 -3.63
CA GLY A 19 7.51 21.03 -3.09
C GLY A 19 8.56 20.49 -4.06
N ILE A 20 8.62 21.01 -5.30
CA ILE A 20 9.53 20.57 -6.36
C ILE A 20 11.01 20.62 -5.93
N PRO A 21 11.50 21.67 -5.24
CA PRO A 21 12.89 21.74 -4.79
C PRO A 21 13.23 20.76 -3.65
N ASN A 22 12.23 20.19 -2.98
CA ASN A 22 12.39 19.28 -1.85
C ASN A 22 12.09 17.82 -2.21
N ILE A 23 12.05 17.50 -3.52
CA ILE A 23 11.85 16.12 -3.98
C ILE A 23 13.14 15.32 -3.72
N GLU A 24 13.01 14.26 -2.94
CA GLU A 24 14.08 13.29 -2.76
C GLU A 24 14.07 12.24 -3.89
N ILE A 25 15.24 11.70 -4.23
CA ILE A 25 15.37 10.65 -5.25
C ILE A 25 14.49 9.43 -4.92
N GLY A 26 14.37 9.09 -3.64
CA GLY A 26 13.49 7.99 -3.18
C GLY A 26 12.02 8.23 -3.51
N GLN A 27 11.53 9.47 -3.37
CA GLN A 27 10.15 9.82 -3.70
C GLN A 27 9.87 9.68 -5.19
N VAL A 28 10.81 10.09 -6.05
CA VAL A 28 10.68 9.92 -7.51
C VAL A 28 10.55 8.44 -7.86
N PHE A 29 11.39 7.58 -7.27
CA PHE A 29 11.32 6.14 -7.48
C PHE A 29 9.97 5.56 -7.04
N MET A 30 9.48 5.93 -5.85
CA MET A 30 8.20 5.44 -5.34
C MET A 30 7.01 5.94 -6.16
N LEU A 31 7.08 7.14 -6.73
CA LEU A 31 6.06 7.65 -7.67
C LEU A 31 6.05 6.82 -8.97
N LEU A 32 7.21 6.42 -9.49
CA LEU A 32 7.27 5.51 -10.64
C LEU A 32 6.64 4.14 -10.32
N VAL A 33 6.91 3.60 -9.12
CA VAL A 33 6.29 2.35 -8.65
C VAL A 33 4.76 2.51 -8.51
N SER A 34 4.30 3.65 -7.99
CA SER A 34 2.87 3.97 -7.91
C SER A 34 2.21 3.95 -9.29
N PHE A 35 2.77 4.66 -10.27
CA PHE A 35 2.23 4.67 -11.63
C PHE A 35 2.27 3.29 -12.28
N PHE A 36 3.29 2.48 -11.97
CA PHE A 36 3.36 1.09 -12.41
C PHE A 36 2.19 0.26 -11.84
N PHE A 37 1.86 0.37 -10.56
CA PHE A 37 0.71 -0.32 -9.97
C PHE A 37 -0.64 0.22 -10.46
N LEU A 38 -0.77 1.53 -10.65
CA LEU A 38 -1.97 2.12 -11.25
C LEU A 38 -2.17 1.61 -12.70
N TYR A 39 -1.08 1.48 -13.46
CA TYR A 39 -1.11 0.88 -14.80
C TYR A 39 -1.58 -0.58 -14.76
N LEU A 40 -1.03 -1.40 -13.86
CA LEU A 40 -1.45 -2.81 -13.72
C LEU A 40 -2.91 -2.93 -13.30
N ALA A 41 -3.38 -2.07 -12.40
CA ALA A 41 -4.75 -2.10 -11.94
C ALA A 41 -5.75 -1.69 -13.02
N VAL A 42 -5.46 -0.64 -13.81
CA VAL A 42 -6.41 -0.06 -14.78
C VAL A 42 -6.28 -0.66 -16.18
N ALA A 43 -5.05 -0.80 -16.70
CA ALA A 43 -4.84 -1.24 -18.08
C ALA A 43 -4.78 -2.76 -18.23
N LYS A 44 -4.54 -3.47 -17.13
CA LYS A 44 -4.35 -4.92 -17.11
C LYS A 44 -5.30 -5.65 -16.17
N ASP A 45 -6.19 -4.92 -15.48
CA ASP A 45 -7.20 -5.46 -14.56
C ASP A 45 -6.63 -6.44 -13.51
N PHE A 46 -5.38 -6.24 -13.06
CA PHE A 46 -4.82 -7.01 -11.96
C PHE A 46 -5.42 -6.50 -10.65
N GLU A 47 -6.28 -7.32 -10.03
CA GLU A 47 -6.95 -7.05 -8.74
C GLU A 47 -7.33 -5.57 -8.55
N PRO A 48 -8.11 -4.98 -9.47
CA PRO A 48 -8.31 -3.53 -9.53
C PRO A 48 -8.91 -2.96 -8.23
N LEU A 49 -9.71 -3.77 -7.52
CA LEU A 49 -10.33 -3.40 -6.26
C LEU A 49 -9.33 -3.08 -5.14
N LEU A 50 -8.17 -3.76 -5.12
CA LEU A 50 -7.16 -3.59 -4.07
C LEU A 50 -5.93 -2.85 -4.59
N LEU A 51 -5.45 -3.21 -5.78
CA LEU A 51 -4.21 -2.68 -6.34
C LEU A 51 -4.32 -1.19 -6.70
N LEU A 52 -5.50 -0.73 -7.12
CA LEU A 52 -5.74 0.68 -7.43
C LEU A 52 -5.64 1.57 -6.17
N PRO A 53 -6.35 1.29 -5.06
CA PRO A 53 -6.15 1.99 -3.79
C PRO A 53 -4.70 1.95 -3.29
N ILE A 54 -4.00 0.81 -3.43
CA ILE A 54 -2.59 0.68 -3.02
C ILE A 54 -1.71 1.61 -3.84
N GLY A 55 -1.83 1.57 -5.17
CA GLY A 55 -1.08 2.45 -6.07
C GLY A 55 -1.33 3.93 -5.78
N PHE A 56 -2.59 4.30 -5.55
CA PHE A 56 -2.96 5.67 -5.19
C PHE A 56 -2.47 6.08 -3.80
N GLY A 57 -2.46 5.17 -2.83
CA GLY A 57 -1.87 5.40 -1.50
C GLY A 57 -0.38 5.72 -1.59
N ILE A 58 0.37 4.93 -2.37
CA ILE A 58 1.80 5.18 -2.61
C ILE A 58 2.00 6.55 -3.30
N PHE A 59 1.14 6.92 -4.26
CA PHE A 59 1.19 8.24 -4.90
C PHE A 59 1.08 9.38 -3.88
N LEU A 60 0.06 9.32 -3.02
CA LEU A 60 -0.25 10.38 -2.06
C LEU A 60 0.85 10.57 -1.02
N VAL A 61 1.34 9.48 -0.40
CA VAL A 61 2.30 9.57 0.71
C VAL A 61 3.71 9.99 0.28
N ASN A 62 4.01 9.94 -1.02
CA ASN A 62 5.31 10.32 -1.57
C ASN A 62 5.36 11.77 -2.09
N PHE A 63 4.34 12.59 -1.85
CA PHE A 63 4.40 14.01 -2.17
C PHE A 63 5.38 14.78 -1.26
N PRO A 64 6.24 15.63 -1.82
CA PRO A 64 7.19 16.43 -1.04
C PRO A 64 6.46 17.44 -0.16
N LEU A 65 6.95 17.65 1.07
CA LEU A 65 6.42 18.59 2.05
C LEU A 65 4.97 18.32 2.51
N VAL A 66 4.41 17.15 2.22
CA VAL A 66 3.09 16.74 2.69
C VAL A 66 3.22 15.47 3.53
N PRO A 67 3.58 15.59 4.81
CA PRO A 67 3.56 14.42 5.68
C PRO A 67 2.09 13.99 5.80
N LEU A 68 1.80 12.79 5.28
CA LEU A 68 0.49 12.15 5.43
C LEU A 68 0.55 10.92 6.34
N MET A 69 1.76 10.41 6.59
CA MET A 69 2.03 9.18 7.34
C MET A 69 2.79 9.44 8.65
N GLY A 70 2.94 10.70 9.05
CA GLY A 70 3.55 11.19 10.27
C GLY A 70 2.55 11.50 11.38
N THR A 71 3.02 12.23 12.39
CA THR A 71 2.21 12.78 13.48
C THR A 71 2.35 14.28 13.48
N THR A 72 1.22 14.96 13.64
CA THR A 72 1.18 16.40 13.86
C THR A 72 1.93 16.80 15.13
N GLU A 73 2.26 18.09 15.25
CA GLU A 73 2.95 18.65 16.42
C GLU A 73 2.21 18.40 17.74
N HIS A 74 0.90 18.19 17.69
CA HIS A 74 0.05 17.85 18.84
C HIS A 74 -0.06 16.35 19.12
N GLY A 75 0.71 15.51 18.42
CA GLY A 75 0.72 14.06 18.58
C GLY A 75 -0.46 13.33 17.92
N ALA A 76 -1.36 14.04 17.22
CA ALA A 76 -2.44 13.41 16.47
C ALA A 76 -1.90 12.79 15.16
N PRO A 77 -2.34 11.58 14.79
CA PRO A 77 -1.94 10.96 13.54
C PRO A 77 -2.44 11.77 12.33
N GLU A 78 -1.60 11.91 11.31
CA GLU A 78 -2.01 12.49 10.03
C GLU A 78 -3.00 11.60 9.30
N LEU A 79 -3.66 12.13 8.27
CA LEU A 79 -4.82 11.50 7.64
C LEU A 79 -4.58 10.03 7.28
N ILE A 80 -3.51 9.72 6.55
CA ILE A 80 -3.23 8.34 6.11
C ILE A 80 -2.73 7.49 7.27
N ARG A 81 -1.95 8.06 8.21
CA ARG A 81 -1.53 7.36 9.42
C ARG A 81 -2.70 6.95 10.30
N ALA A 82 -3.75 7.76 10.39
CA ALA A 82 -4.94 7.44 11.18
C ALA A 82 -5.65 6.20 10.62
N PHE A 83 -5.83 6.12 9.29
CA PHE A 83 -6.37 4.92 8.63
C PHE A 83 -5.46 3.69 8.81
N TYR A 84 -4.13 3.88 8.74
CA TYR A 84 -3.19 2.80 8.96
C TYR A 84 -3.26 2.28 10.41
N HIS A 85 -3.19 3.17 11.40
CA HIS A 85 -3.15 2.79 12.82
C HIS A 85 -4.46 2.13 13.27
N TYR A 86 -5.60 2.78 13.04
CA TYR A 86 -6.88 2.24 13.49
C TYR A 86 -7.44 1.14 12.58
N GLY A 87 -7.04 1.11 11.30
CA GLY A 87 -7.58 0.18 10.32
C GLY A 87 -6.72 -1.07 10.11
N ILE A 88 -5.42 -0.89 9.86
CA ILE A 88 -4.51 -1.96 9.46
C ILE A 88 -3.75 -2.52 10.67
N GLU A 89 -3.17 -1.66 11.51
CA GLU A 89 -2.39 -2.09 12.67
C GLU A 89 -3.26 -2.77 13.73
N TRP A 90 -4.51 -2.33 13.90
CA TRP A 90 -5.51 -3.02 14.73
C TRP A 90 -6.23 -4.16 13.99
N GLU A 91 -5.83 -4.47 12.75
CA GLU A 91 -6.37 -5.54 11.91
C GLU A 91 -7.88 -5.47 11.62
N ILE A 92 -8.53 -4.32 11.88
CA ILE A 92 -9.97 -4.12 11.67
C ILE A 92 -10.33 -4.28 10.19
N ILE A 93 -9.59 -3.62 9.29
CA ILE A 93 -9.85 -3.67 7.84
C ILE A 93 -9.66 -5.09 7.30
N PRO A 94 -8.52 -5.78 7.54
CA PRO A 94 -8.35 -7.17 7.14
C PRO A 94 -9.46 -8.10 7.65
N CYS A 95 -9.83 -8.00 8.94
CA CYS A 95 -10.89 -8.82 9.52
C CYS A 95 -12.24 -8.61 8.83
N VAL A 96 -12.61 -7.36 8.55
CA VAL A 96 -13.87 -7.04 7.86
C VAL A 96 -13.85 -7.52 6.41
N ILE A 97 -12.71 -7.40 5.71
CA ILE A 97 -12.55 -7.95 4.35
C ILE A 97 -12.71 -9.48 4.35
N PHE A 98 -12.09 -10.19 5.30
CA PHE A 98 -12.23 -11.64 5.42
C PHE A 98 -13.64 -12.08 5.80
N LEU A 99 -14.32 -11.31 6.66
CA LEU A 99 -15.74 -11.53 6.95
C LEU A 99 -16.60 -11.40 5.69
N GLY A 100 -16.36 -10.36 4.88
CA GLY A 100 -17.04 -10.15 3.61
C GLY A 100 -16.76 -11.27 2.60
N LEU A 101 -15.51 -11.69 2.47
CA LEU A 101 -15.11 -12.81 1.63
C LEU A 101 -15.82 -14.12 2.05
N GLY A 102 -15.87 -14.39 3.36
CA GLY A 102 -16.60 -15.53 3.92
C GLY A 102 -18.09 -15.47 3.63
N ALA A 103 -18.70 -14.29 3.72
CA ALA A 103 -20.13 -14.09 3.41
C ALA A 103 -20.46 -14.30 1.92
N MET A 104 -19.49 -14.05 1.01
CA MET A 104 -19.63 -14.28 -0.42
C MET A 104 -19.24 -15.70 -0.87
N THR A 105 -18.68 -16.52 0.03
CA THR A 105 -18.19 -17.86 -0.29
C THR A 105 -19.33 -18.88 -0.32
N ASP A 106 -19.48 -19.60 -1.43
CA ASP A 106 -20.42 -20.73 -1.53
C ASP A 106 -19.78 -22.02 -1.01
N PHE A 107 -20.34 -22.58 0.06
CA PHE A 107 -19.90 -23.82 0.67
C PHE A 107 -20.54 -25.08 0.04
N GLY A 108 -21.54 -24.94 -0.84
CA GLY A 108 -22.25 -26.06 -1.47
C GLY A 108 -21.31 -27.09 -2.12
N PRO A 109 -20.36 -26.67 -2.99
CA PRO A 109 -19.39 -27.58 -3.59
C PRO A 109 -18.45 -28.26 -2.59
N LEU A 110 -18.08 -27.56 -1.50
CA LEU A 110 -17.21 -28.09 -0.45
C LEU A 110 -17.93 -29.18 0.37
N ILE A 111 -19.21 -28.95 0.71
CA ILE A 111 -20.04 -29.89 1.49
C ILE A 111 -20.40 -31.13 0.64
N ALA A 112 -20.65 -30.94 -0.65
CA ALA A 112 -21.02 -32.04 -1.56
C ALA A 112 -19.89 -33.07 -1.76
N ASN A 113 -18.62 -32.65 -1.70
CA ASN A 113 -17.48 -33.56 -1.75
C ASN A 113 -16.36 -33.11 -0.79
N PRO A 114 -16.39 -33.56 0.49
CA PRO A 114 -15.42 -33.14 1.50
C PRO A 114 -13.96 -33.49 1.19
N LYS A 115 -13.69 -34.39 0.23
CA LYS A 115 -12.31 -34.70 -0.19
C LYS A 115 -11.61 -33.50 -0.84
N THR A 116 -12.35 -32.51 -1.35
CA THR A 116 -11.78 -31.25 -1.87
C THR A 116 -11.07 -30.45 -0.77
N LEU A 117 -11.45 -30.63 0.50
CA LEU A 117 -10.77 -30.01 1.64
C LEU A 117 -9.30 -30.46 1.77
N ILE A 118 -8.99 -31.71 1.40
CA ILE A 118 -7.61 -32.24 1.39
C ILE A 118 -6.77 -31.54 0.32
N ILE A 119 -7.37 -31.19 -0.83
CA ILE A 119 -6.70 -30.42 -1.88
C ILE A 119 -6.37 -29.02 -1.36
N GLY A 120 -7.31 -28.39 -0.63
CA GLY A 120 -7.09 -27.10 0.04
C GLY A 120 -5.96 -27.16 1.08
N ALA A 121 -5.87 -28.24 1.86
CA ALA A 121 -4.75 -28.45 2.78
C ALA A 121 -3.42 -28.59 2.02
N GLY A 122 -3.41 -29.26 0.86
CA GLY A 122 -2.24 -29.35 -0.01
C GLY A 122 -1.77 -28.00 -0.55
N ALA A 123 -2.68 -27.04 -0.80
CA ALA A 123 -2.33 -25.70 -1.25
C ALA A 123 -1.48 -24.93 -0.21
N GLN A 124 -1.60 -25.24 1.09
CA GLN A 124 -0.80 -24.61 2.14
C GLN A 124 0.69 -25.03 2.11
N LEU A 125 1.05 -26.11 1.41
CA LEU A 125 2.46 -26.49 1.23
C LEU A 125 3.27 -25.40 0.52
N GLY A 126 2.64 -24.62 -0.37
CA GLY A 126 3.30 -23.49 -1.02
C GLY A 126 3.84 -22.47 -0.02
N VAL A 127 3.07 -22.16 1.03
CA VAL A 127 3.47 -21.24 2.10
C VAL A 127 4.69 -21.76 2.85
N PHE A 128 4.71 -23.06 3.19
CA PHE A 128 5.86 -23.67 3.86
C PHE A 128 7.12 -23.70 2.99
N ILE A 129 6.97 -23.93 1.68
CA ILE A 129 8.09 -23.90 0.74
C ILE A 129 8.68 -22.49 0.65
N THR A 130 7.83 -21.46 0.54
CA THR A 130 8.28 -20.06 0.55
C THR A 130 8.99 -19.72 1.86
N TYR A 131 8.40 -20.08 3.00
CA TYR A 131 8.98 -19.86 4.32
C TYR A 131 10.38 -20.47 4.46
N ILE A 132 10.54 -21.74 4.11
CA ILE A 132 11.84 -22.43 4.15
C ILE A 132 12.82 -21.80 3.14
N GLY A 133 12.35 -21.46 1.94
CA GLY A 133 13.16 -20.81 0.91
C GLY A 133 13.74 -19.48 1.39
N VAL A 134 12.91 -18.62 1.99
CA VAL A 134 13.29 -17.30 2.49
C VAL A 134 14.25 -17.41 3.69
N LEU A 135 14.09 -18.43 4.55
CA LEU A 135 15.08 -18.74 5.60
C LEU A 135 16.46 -19.07 5.03
N PHE A 136 16.54 -19.78 3.90
CA PHE A 136 17.83 -20.02 3.22
C PHE A 136 18.46 -18.76 2.64
N PHE A 137 17.67 -17.74 2.33
CA PHE A 137 18.17 -16.42 1.92
C PHE A 137 18.61 -15.53 3.11
N GLY A 138 18.57 -16.03 4.34
CA GLY A 138 19.12 -15.37 5.53
C GLY A 138 18.14 -14.45 6.28
N PHE A 139 16.85 -14.52 5.97
CA PHE A 139 15.81 -13.78 6.69
C PHE A 139 15.60 -14.34 8.10
N THR A 140 15.17 -13.49 9.03
CA THR A 140 14.80 -13.95 10.37
C THR A 140 13.51 -14.78 10.34
N LEU A 141 13.30 -15.60 11.37
CA LEU A 141 12.06 -16.37 11.52
C LEU A 141 10.78 -15.51 11.43
N LYS A 142 10.83 -14.28 11.97
CA LYS A 142 9.69 -13.37 11.96
C LYS A 142 9.43 -12.77 10.58
N GLU A 143 10.47 -12.36 9.87
CA GLU A 143 10.35 -11.80 8.52
C GLU A 143 9.93 -12.89 7.54
N ALA A 144 10.54 -14.08 7.62
CA ALA A 144 10.19 -15.22 6.77
C ALA A 144 8.73 -15.65 6.95
N ALA A 145 8.17 -15.52 8.16
CA ALA A 145 6.76 -15.83 8.41
C ALA A 145 5.79 -14.80 7.81
N SER A 146 6.27 -13.60 7.45
CA SER A 146 5.46 -12.54 6.84
C SER A 146 5.51 -12.52 5.30
N VAL A 147 6.41 -13.30 4.70
CA VAL A 147 6.57 -13.45 3.24
C VAL A 147 5.75 -14.64 2.74
#